data_AF-A0A950UZ02-F1
#
_entry.id   AF-A0A950UZ02-F1
#
_cell.length_a   1.000
_cell.length_b   1.000
_cell.length_c   1.000
_cell.angle_alpha   90.00
_cell.angle_beta   90.00
_cell.angle_gamma   90.00
#
_symmetry.space_group_name_H-M   'P 1'
#
loop_
_entity.id
_entity.type
_entity.pdbx_description
1 polymer ?
#
loop_
_entity_poly.entity_id
_entity_poly.type
_entity_poly.pdbx_seq_one_letter_code
_entity_poly.pdbx_strand_id
1 'polypeptide(L)'
;EVAKKLRLHKAEDVLVEVGRGQLRGNEVLEAVYPELKRDPNRQALRHSAGKKGKAISIKGLTEGISYTLGQCCHPLPGDRIVGVVVPGEGTVIHTIDCSELEKAQSQMEDWLDVSWGAHAAELGQSVARLLVRVKNEPGSLAAVATVIGNNGGNISNVKVASRNPLFFEFLVDIEVRDLAHLQNIIGALRVNASVESVDRVRGLEDAEATAAH
;
A
#
# COMPACT_ATOMS: atom_id res chain seq x y z
N GLU A 1 -15.79 -37.49 -1.52
CA GLU A 1 -14.86 -37.73 -0.38
C GLU A 1 -14.61 -36.51 0.50
N VAL A 2 -14.45 -35.32 -0.08
CA VAL A 2 -14.21 -34.06 0.66
C VAL A 2 -15.31 -33.72 1.66
N ALA A 3 -16.58 -33.91 1.30
CA ALA A 3 -17.71 -33.68 2.21
C ALA A 3 -17.57 -34.46 3.53
N LYS A 4 -17.19 -35.75 3.46
CA LYS A 4 -17.00 -36.59 4.66
C LYS A 4 -15.85 -36.08 5.55
N LYS A 5 -14.78 -35.53 4.96
CA LYS A 5 -13.66 -34.92 5.70
C LYS A 5 -14.08 -33.64 6.44
N LEU A 6 -15.07 -32.93 5.90
CA LEU A 6 -15.68 -31.74 6.50
C LEU A 6 -16.90 -32.07 7.39
N ARG A 7 -17.11 -33.35 7.74
CA ARG A 7 -18.26 -33.84 8.52
C ARG A 7 -19.62 -33.58 7.88
N LEU A 8 -19.66 -33.48 6.55
CA LEU A 8 -20.86 -33.30 5.74
C LEU A 8 -21.18 -34.58 4.96
N HIS A 9 -22.46 -34.76 4.63
CA HIS A 9 -22.94 -36.00 4.04
C HIS A 9 -22.84 -35.99 2.50
N LYS A 10 -23.06 -34.82 1.87
CA LYS A 10 -23.04 -34.66 0.40
C LYS A 10 -22.17 -33.47 -0.03
N ALA A 11 -21.75 -33.48 -1.29
CA ALA A 11 -20.97 -32.39 -1.88
C ALA A 11 -21.78 -31.08 -1.97
N GLU A 12 -23.09 -31.18 -2.21
CA GLU A 12 -24.02 -30.06 -2.23
C GLU A 12 -24.07 -29.33 -0.88
N ASP A 13 -23.99 -30.06 0.24
CA ASP A 13 -23.96 -29.48 1.59
C ASP A 13 -22.73 -28.58 1.78
N VAL A 14 -21.60 -28.92 1.15
CA VAL A 14 -20.38 -28.08 1.21
C VAL A 14 -20.64 -26.73 0.52
N LEU A 15 -21.31 -26.74 -0.64
CA LEU A 15 -21.65 -25.51 -1.37
C LEU A 15 -22.65 -24.65 -0.59
N VAL A 16 -23.61 -25.28 0.09
CA VAL A 16 -24.59 -24.58 0.95
C VAL A 16 -23.89 -23.90 2.13
N GLU A 17 -22.98 -24.59 2.81
CA GLU A 17 -22.28 -24.03 3.97
C GLU A 17 -21.26 -22.95 3.59
N VAL A 18 -20.65 -23.04 2.40
CA VAL A 18 -19.85 -21.95 1.83
C VAL A 18 -20.72 -20.75 1.46
N GLY A 19 -21.88 -20.99 0.82
CA GLY A 19 -22.82 -19.93 0.45
C GLY A 19 -23.42 -19.20 1.66
N ARG A 20 -23.51 -19.88 2.81
CA ARG A 20 -23.93 -19.29 4.10
C ARG A 20 -22.77 -18.67 4.89
N GLY A 21 -21.53 -18.83 4.44
CA GLY A 21 -20.34 -18.33 5.12
C GLY A 21 -19.95 -19.10 6.40
N GLN A 22 -20.59 -20.24 6.69
CA GLN A 22 -20.24 -21.10 7.84
C GLN A 22 -18.98 -21.93 7.59
N LEU A 23 -18.67 -22.18 6.31
CA LEU A 23 -17.47 -22.88 5.89
C LEU A 23 -16.67 -22.00 4.93
N ARG A 24 -15.40 -21.72 5.26
CA ARG A 24 -14.57 -20.82 4.47
C ARG A 24 -13.99 -21.57 3.27
N GLY A 25 -13.82 -20.86 2.15
CA GLY A 25 -13.25 -21.45 0.93
C GLY A 25 -11.86 -22.07 1.12
N ASN A 26 -11.06 -21.56 2.07
CA ASN A 26 -9.76 -22.17 2.40
C ASN A 26 -9.89 -23.51 3.14
N GLU A 27 -10.94 -23.69 3.94
CA GLU A 27 -11.20 -24.95 4.65
C GLU A 27 -11.63 -26.05 3.67
N VAL A 28 -12.38 -25.68 2.62
CA VAL A 28 -12.64 -26.59 1.48
C VAL A 28 -11.35 -26.94 0.77
N LEU A 29 -10.53 -25.94 0.44
CA LEU A 29 -9.29 -26.12 -0.31
C LEU A 29 -8.31 -27.07 0.42
N GLU A 30 -8.16 -26.92 1.74
CA GLU A 30 -7.31 -27.78 2.57
C GLU A 30 -7.86 -29.22 2.69
N ALA A 31 -9.19 -29.40 2.63
CA ALA A 31 -9.80 -30.72 2.64
C ALA A 31 -9.68 -31.45 1.29
N VAL A 32 -9.65 -30.69 0.18
CA VAL A 32 -9.49 -31.22 -1.20
C VAL A 32 -8.02 -31.52 -1.49
N TYR A 33 -7.11 -30.62 -1.11
CA TYR A 33 -5.67 -30.70 -1.41
C TYR A 33 -4.82 -30.58 -0.13
N PRO A 34 -4.69 -31.67 0.66
CA PRO A 34 -3.96 -31.65 1.93
C PRO A 34 -2.48 -31.29 1.80
N GLU A 35 -1.87 -31.56 0.65
CA GLU A 35 -0.50 -31.20 0.30
C GLU A 35 -0.28 -29.69 0.13
N LEU A 36 -1.36 -28.90 -0.02
CA LEU A 36 -1.31 -27.44 0.00
C LEU A 36 -1.35 -26.87 1.42
N LYS A 37 -1.38 -27.71 2.47
CA LYS A 37 -1.25 -27.26 3.87
C LYS A 37 0.00 -26.39 3.98
N ARG A 38 -0.23 -25.09 4.22
CA ARG A 38 0.82 -24.09 4.31
C ARG A 38 1.78 -24.48 5.43
N ASP A 39 3.05 -24.67 5.06
CA ASP A 39 4.15 -24.69 6.00
C ASP A 39 4.17 -23.33 6.73
N PRO A 40 3.98 -23.28 8.07
CA PRO A 40 4.03 -22.03 8.82
C PRO A 40 5.39 -21.32 8.69
N ASN A 41 6.45 -22.03 8.28
CA ASN A 41 7.77 -21.47 8.05
C ASN A 41 7.96 -20.91 6.62
N ARG A 42 7.05 -21.22 5.67
CA ARG A 42 6.98 -20.53 4.37
C ARG A 42 6.38 -19.13 4.47
N GLN A 43 5.96 -18.70 5.66
CA GLN A 43 5.47 -17.35 5.93
C GLN A 43 6.58 -16.29 5.90
N ALA A 44 7.86 -16.69 5.91
CA ALA A 44 9.00 -15.78 5.74
C ALA A 44 9.16 -15.18 4.32
N LEU A 45 8.36 -15.63 3.34
CA LEU A 45 8.37 -15.11 1.97
C LEU A 45 7.09 -14.31 1.61
N ARG A 46 6.24 -14.00 2.60
CA ARG A 46 5.17 -13.02 2.44
C ARG A 46 5.59 -11.73 3.10
N HIS A 47 6.47 -10.98 2.43
CA HIS A 47 6.50 -9.54 2.63
C HIS A 47 5.07 -9.01 2.38
N SER A 48 4.55 -8.24 3.34
CA SER A 48 3.29 -7.48 3.26
C SER A 48 1.96 -8.23 3.42
N ALA A 49 1.84 -9.09 4.44
CA ALA A 49 0.55 -9.22 5.13
C ALA A 49 0.79 -8.85 6.59
N GLY A 50 0.36 -7.65 6.97
CA GLY A 50 0.77 -6.97 8.19
C GLY A 50 0.76 -7.86 9.43
N LYS A 51 1.74 -7.61 10.30
CA LYS A 51 1.45 -7.56 11.75
C LYS A 51 0.04 -6.97 11.87
N LYS A 52 -0.83 -7.54 12.70
CA LYS A 52 -2.08 -6.89 13.12
C LYS A 52 -1.71 -5.58 13.81
N GLY A 53 -1.37 -4.57 13.00
CA GLY A 53 -1.17 -3.20 13.39
C GLY A 53 -2.52 -2.75 13.90
N LYS A 54 -2.50 -2.01 15.00
CA LYS A 54 -3.70 -1.32 15.44
C LYS A 54 -4.26 -0.57 14.23
N ALA A 55 -5.53 -0.77 13.92
CA ALA A 55 -6.18 -0.07 12.82
C ALA A 55 -5.93 1.43 13.00
N ILE A 56 -5.46 2.11 11.95
CA ILE A 56 -5.19 3.55 12.03
C ILE A 56 -6.53 4.23 12.34
N SER A 57 -6.56 5.09 13.35
CA SER A 57 -7.80 5.79 13.67
C SER A 57 -8.09 6.83 12.58
N ILE A 58 -9.31 6.83 12.05
CA ILE A 58 -9.82 7.83 11.10
C ILE A 58 -11.10 8.40 11.68
N LYS A 59 -11.17 9.73 11.76
CA LYS A 59 -12.35 10.48 12.16
C LYS A 59 -13.24 10.75 10.94
N GLY A 60 -14.54 10.86 11.14
CA GLY A 60 -15.52 11.11 10.07
C GLY A 60 -16.12 9.85 9.46
N LEU A 61 -15.63 8.66 9.83
CA LEU A 61 -16.26 7.39 9.47
C LEU A 61 -17.28 6.97 10.53
N THR A 62 -18.41 6.43 10.10
CA THR A 62 -19.38 5.78 10.99
C THR A 62 -18.75 4.55 11.63
N GLU A 63 -18.99 4.34 12.92
CA GLU A 63 -18.50 3.16 13.63
C GLU A 63 -18.93 1.87 12.93
N GLY A 64 -17.97 0.95 12.75
CA GLY A 64 -18.21 -0.35 12.11
C GLY A 64 -18.04 -0.37 10.59
N ILE A 65 -17.81 0.77 9.93
CA ILE A 65 -17.46 0.79 8.50
C ILE A 65 -15.97 0.47 8.32
N SER A 66 -15.67 -0.52 7.47
CA SER A 66 -14.30 -0.82 7.08
C SER A 66 -13.80 0.20 6.06
N TYR A 67 -12.52 0.57 6.20
CA TYR A 67 -11.85 1.40 5.22
C TYR A 67 -10.55 0.76 4.74
N THR A 68 -10.08 1.17 3.58
CA THR A 68 -8.75 0.85 3.04
C THR A 68 -8.02 2.14 2.68
N LEU A 69 -6.68 2.11 2.71
CA LEU A 69 -5.87 3.23 2.23
C LEU A 69 -5.57 3.04 0.74
N GLY A 70 -5.78 4.09 -0.05
CA GLY A 70 -5.57 4.07 -1.49
C GLY A 70 -4.12 3.74 -1.85
N GLN A 71 -3.95 2.74 -2.73
CA GLN A 71 -2.63 2.30 -3.21
C GLN A 71 -2.06 3.20 -4.31
N CYS A 72 -2.84 4.15 -4.83
CA CYS A 72 -2.39 5.14 -5.81
C CYS A 72 -1.57 6.27 -5.18
N CYS A 73 -2.09 6.88 -4.11
CA CYS A 73 -1.50 8.06 -3.47
C CYS A 73 -0.77 7.77 -2.15
N HIS A 74 -0.92 6.56 -1.61
CA HIS A 74 -0.30 6.12 -0.36
C HIS A 74 -0.46 7.14 0.78
N PRO A 75 -1.68 7.38 1.30
CA PRO A 75 -1.92 8.38 2.32
C PRO A 75 -1.09 8.12 3.59
N LEU A 76 -0.45 9.18 4.10
CA LEU A 76 0.33 9.16 5.32
C LEU A 76 -0.35 9.98 6.41
N PRO A 77 -0.20 9.62 7.70
CA PRO A 77 -0.54 10.51 8.79
C PRO A 77 0.07 11.90 8.59
N GLY A 78 -0.80 12.93 8.59
CA GLY A 78 -0.44 14.32 8.28
C GLY A 78 -0.86 14.79 6.88
N ASP A 79 -1.20 13.89 5.96
CA ASP A 79 -1.83 14.28 4.70
C ASP A 79 -3.27 14.77 4.92
N ARG A 80 -3.73 15.68 4.06
CA ARG A 80 -5.17 15.97 3.92
C ARG A 80 -5.81 14.83 3.13
N ILE A 81 -6.80 14.19 3.75
CA ILE A 81 -7.41 12.97 3.22
C ILE A 81 -8.91 13.16 2.96
N VAL A 82 -9.45 12.34 2.07
CA VAL A 82 -10.88 12.22 1.76
C VAL A 82 -11.24 10.74 1.65
N GLY A 83 -12.44 10.37 2.09
CA GLY A 83 -12.97 9.03 1.90
C GLY A 83 -13.88 8.99 0.68
N VAL A 84 -13.78 7.94 -0.13
CA VAL A 84 -14.68 7.68 -1.25
C VAL A 84 -15.34 6.33 -1.01
N VAL A 85 -16.67 6.29 -1.04
CA VAL A 85 -17.42 5.04 -0.91
C VAL A 85 -17.39 4.31 -2.25
N VAL A 86 -16.81 3.11 -2.26
CA VAL A 86 -16.73 2.25 -3.44
C VAL A 86 -17.67 1.06 -3.25
N PRO A 87 -18.67 0.87 -4.14
CA PRO A 87 -19.61 -0.25 -4.06
C PRO A 87 -18.88 -1.59 -3.97
N GLY A 88 -19.13 -2.34 -2.87
CA GLY A 88 -18.54 -3.66 -2.65
C GLY A 88 -17.14 -3.67 -2.01
N GLU A 89 -16.41 -2.55 -2.00
CA GLU A 89 -15.07 -2.45 -1.38
C GLU A 89 -15.07 -1.67 -0.05
N GLY A 90 -16.12 -0.88 0.21
CA GLY A 90 -16.23 -0.03 1.40
C GLY A 90 -15.66 1.36 1.15
N THR A 91 -15.13 2.02 2.18
CA THR A 91 -14.56 3.37 2.03
C THR A 91 -13.06 3.29 1.70
N VAL A 92 -12.65 3.87 0.58
CA VAL A 92 -11.23 4.01 0.22
C VAL A 92 -10.77 5.43 0.56
N ILE A 93 -9.67 5.53 1.29
CA ILE A 93 -9.10 6.81 1.75
C ILE A 93 -8.03 7.25 0.77
N HIS A 94 -8.15 8.46 0.25
CA HIS A 94 -7.22 9.09 -0.68
C HIS A 94 -6.64 10.37 -0.08
N THR A 95 -5.50 10.83 -0.58
CA THR A 95 -5.09 12.23 -0.38
C THR A 95 -5.97 13.13 -1.25
N ILE A 96 -6.25 14.35 -0.78
CA ILE A 96 -7.13 15.31 -1.48
C ILE A 96 -6.65 15.67 -2.90
N ASP A 97 -5.35 15.51 -3.17
CA ASP A 97 -4.69 15.78 -4.44
C ASP A 97 -4.36 14.51 -5.23
N CYS A 98 -5.05 13.40 -4.96
CA CYS A 98 -4.85 12.16 -5.71
C CYS A 98 -5.47 12.25 -7.11
N SER A 99 -4.69 11.93 -8.15
CA SER A 99 -5.12 12.00 -9.56
C SER A 99 -6.36 11.14 -9.87
N GLU A 100 -6.50 10.00 -9.19
CA GLU A 100 -7.64 9.10 -9.40
C GLU A 100 -8.97 9.69 -8.90
N LEU A 101 -8.95 10.72 -8.05
CA LEU A 101 -10.17 11.40 -7.61
C LEU A 101 -10.84 12.17 -8.74
N GLU A 102 -10.11 12.64 -9.75
CA GLU A 102 -10.69 13.32 -10.90
C GLU A 102 -11.60 12.38 -11.70
N LYS A 103 -11.25 11.10 -11.77
CA LYS A 103 -12.05 10.06 -12.44
C LYS A 103 -13.33 9.74 -11.65
N ALA A 104 -13.32 9.96 -10.34
CA ALA A 104 -14.45 9.74 -9.44
C ALA A 104 -15.34 10.98 -9.23
N GLN A 105 -15.01 12.14 -9.83
CA GLN A 105 -15.79 13.39 -9.66
C GLN A 105 -17.24 13.30 -10.12
N SER A 106 -17.60 12.34 -10.98
CA SER A 106 -18.98 12.17 -11.46
C SER A 106 -19.95 11.64 -10.41
N GLN A 107 -19.48 11.26 -9.20
CA GLN A 107 -20.28 10.70 -8.11
C GLN A 107 -19.95 11.39 -6.76
N MET A 108 -20.14 12.71 -6.67
CA MET A 108 -19.86 13.50 -5.45
C MET A 108 -20.65 13.04 -4.21
N GLU A 109 -21.75 12.30 -4.37
CA GLU A 109 -22.57 11.78 -3.25
C GLU A 109 -21.83 10.72 -2.41
N ASP A 110 -20.73 10.15 -2.93
CA ASP A 110 -19.95 9.11 -2.27
C ASP A 110 -18.74 9.62 -1.48
N TRP A 111 -18.62 10.95 -1.31
CA TRP A 111 -17.45 11.58 -0.68
C TRP A 111 -17.68 11.81 0.81
N LEU A 112 -16.70 11.42 1.63
CA LEU A 112 -16.70 11.56 3.07
C LEU A 112 -15.56 12.46 3.52
N ASP A 113 -15.89 13.51 4.28
CA ASP A 113 -14.89 14.32 4.97
C ASP A 113 -14.32 13.54 6.15
N VAL A 114 -13.04 13.24 6.08
CA VAL A 114 -12.34 12.38 7.03
C VAL A 114 -11.01 13.00 7.42
N SER A 115 -10.53 12.66 8.61
CA SER A 115 -9.22 13.11 9.08
C SER A 115 -8.51 12.05 9.90
N TRP A 116 -7.20 12.16 10.00
CA TRP A 116 -6.41 11.27 10.84
C TRP A 116 -6.82 11.41 12.31
N GLY A 117 -7.03 10.27 12.96
CA GLY A 117 -7.25 10.17 14.39
C GLY A 117 -6.00 10.54 15.18
N ALA A 118 -6.18 10.73 16.49
CA ALA A 118 -5.05 10.96 17.39
C ALA A 118 -4.10 9.75 17.36
N HIS A 119 -2.81 10.00 17.49
CA HIS A 119 -1.76 8.97 17.51
C HIS A 119 -1.67 8.13 16.23
N ALA A 120 -2.23 8.56 15.09
CA ALA A 120 -2.16 7.81 13.84
C ALA A 120 -0.71 7.45 13.43
N ALA A 121 0.24 8.36 13.65
CA ALA A 121 1.66 8.16 13.39
C ALA A 121 2.35 7.14 14.34
N GLU A 122 1.71 6.77 15.44
CA GLU A 122 2.26 5.83 16.44
C GLU A 122 1.82 4.38 16.17
N LEU A 123 0.87 4.17 15.25
CA LEU A 123 0.20 2.87 15.06
C LEU A 123 0.95 1.95 14.07
N GLY A 124 1.98 2.45 13.39
CA GLY A 124 2.83 1.65 12.51
C GLY A 124 3.62 2.50 11.51
N GLN A 125 4.29 1.81 10.59
CA GLN A 125 4.90 2.44 9.43
C GLN A 125 3.91 2.40 8.26
N SER A 126 3.82 3.50 7.54
CA SER A 126 3.04 3.65 6.32
C SER A 126 3.99 3.69 5.12
N VAL A 127 3.56 3.15 4.00
CA VAL A 127 4.35 3.17 2.77
C VAL A 127 4.17 4.52 2.09
N ALA A 128 5.24 5.06 1.52
CA ALA A 128 5.23 6.21 0.62
C ALA A 128 6.03 5.85 -0.63
N ARG A 129 5.56 6.29 -1.81
CA ARG A 129 6.27 6.10 -3.08
C ARG A 129 6.98 7.38 -3.48
N LEU A 130 8.27 7.26 -3.74
CA LEU A 130 9.11 8.32 -4.30
C LEU A 130 9.47 7.97 -5.74
N LEU A 131 9.50 8.98 -6.60
CA LEU A 131 10.21 8.92 -7.86
C LEU A 131 11.53 9.66 -7.68
N VAL A 132 12.64 8.96 -7.84
CA VAL A 132 13.97 9.50 -7.64
C VAL A 132 14.75 9.42 -8.94
N ARG A 133 15.13 10.58 -9.49
CA ARG A 133 16.01 10.68 -10.65
C ARG A 133 17.44 10.85 -10.17
N VAL A 134 18.32 9.97 -10.60
CA VAL A 134 19.74 9.98 -10.21
C VAL A 134 20.65 9.95 -11.42
N LYS A 135 21.87 10.46 -11.28
CA LYS A 135 22.92 10.35 -12.29
C LYS A 135 23.27 8.89 -12.52
N ASN A 136 23.45 8.50 -13.78
CA ASN A 136 23.88 7.17 -14.17
C ASN A 136 25.40 6.99 -13.98
N GLU A 137 25.82 7.00 -12.72
CA GLU A 137 27.21 6.85 -12.29
C GLU A 137 27.33 5.73 -11.25
N PRO A 138 28.49 5.06 -11.15
CA PRO A 138 28.73 4.07 -10.11
C PRO A 138 28.49 4.65 -8.71
N GLY A 139 27.64 3.98 -7.93
CA GLY A 139 27.35 4.37 -6.55
C GLY A 139 26.13 5.27 -6.35
N SER A 140 25.51 5.81 -7.42
CA SER A 140 24.34 6.70 -7.28
C SER A 140 23.17 6.06 -6.53
N LEU A 141 22.81 4.81 -6.86
CA LEU A 141 21.73 4.10 -6.16
C LEU A 141 22.10 3.77 -4.70
N ALA A 142 23.39 3.46 -4.45
CA ALA A 142 23.87 3.23 -3.09
C ALA A 142 23.77 4.50 -2.24
N ALA A 143 24.10 5.67 -2.81
CA ALA A 143 23.95 6.96 -2.14
C ALA A 143 22.49 7.23 -1.75
N VAL A 144 21.52 6.96 -2.64
CA VAL A 144 20.09 7.05 -2.32
C VAL A 144 19.70 6.12 -1.16
N ALA A 145 20.09 4.85 -1.23
CA ALA A 145 19.78 3.88 -0.19
C ALA A 145 20.37 4.26 1.17
N THR A 146 21.62 4.76 1.19
CA THR A 146 22.28 5.24 2.41
C THR A 146 21.57 6.45 3.00
N VAL A 147 21.16 7.42 2.18
CA VAL A 147 20.43 8.60 2.66
C VAL A 147 19.09 8.18 3.29
N ILE A 148 18.33 7.30 2.63
CA ILE A 148 17.05 6.81 3.17
C ILE A 148 17.26 6.10 4.51
N GLY A 149 18.23 5.17 4.57
CA GLY A 149 18.52 4.40 5.79
C GLY A 149 19.01 5.27 6.95
N ASN A 150 19.90 6.23 6.71
CA ASN A 150 20.41 7.15 7.74
C ASN A 150 19.33 8.06 8.31
N ASN A 151 18.27 8.33 7.54
CA ASN A 151 17.12 9.10 7.99
C ASN A 151 16.00 8.22 8.57
N GLY A 152 16.25 6.92 8.80
CA GLY A 152 15.30 6.02 9.47
C GLY A 152 14.16 5.54 8.58
N GLY A 153 14.29 5.65 7.25
CA GLY A 153 13.38 5.02 6.30
C GLY A 153 13.79 3.58 5.99
N ASN A 154 12.81 2.69 5.83
CA ASN A 154 13.06 1.33 5.34
C ASN A 154 12.58 1.22 3.89
N ILE A 155 13.40 0.67 3.00
CA ILE A 155 13.03 0.49 1.59
C ILE A 155 12.30 -0.85 1.44
N SER A 156 11.04 -0.81 1.02
CA SER A 156 10.22 -2.01 0.85
C SER A 156 10.18 -2.49 -0.60
N ASN A 157 10.36 -1.60 -1.58
CA ASN A 157 10.39 -1.94 -2.99
C ASN A 157 11.18 -0.90 -3.81
N VAL A 158 11.84 -1.35 -4.89
CA VAL A 158 12.56 -0.51 -5.84
C VAL A 158 12.28 -1.01 -7.25
N LYS A 159 11.82 -0.12 -8.13
CA LYS A 159 11.55 -0.41 -9.54
C LYS A 159 12.24 0.64 -10.40
N VAL A 160 12.90 0.22 -11.49
CA VAL A 160 13.38 1.14 -12.53
C VAL A 160 12.17 1.64 -13.32
N ALA A 161 11.95 2.95 -13.33
CA ALA A 161 10.88 3.59 -14.09
C ALA A 161 11.34 3.91 -15.52
N SER A 162 12.48 4.58 -15.63
CA SER A 162 13.09 4.96 -16.90
C SER A 162 14.61 4.92 -16.79
N ARG A 163 15.27 4.86 -17.95
CA ARG A 163 16.72 4.91 -18.05
C ARG A 163 17.13 5.62 -19.32
N ASN A 164 18.04 6.56 -19.20
CA ASN A 164 18.76 7.15 -20.32
C ASN A 164 20.27 7.19 -20.00
N PRO A 165 21.14 7.56 -20.94
CA PRO A 165 22.59 7.51 -20.72
C PRO A 165 23.08 8.37 -19.54
N LEU A 166 22.38 9.46 -19.22
CA LEU A 166 22.77 10.42 -18.18
C LEU A 166 22.09 10.15 -16.83
N PHE A 167 20.84 9.66 -16.84
CA PHE A 167 20.01 9.55 -15.65
C PHE A 167 19.17 8.27 -15.64
N PHE A 168 19.02 7.70 -14.46
CA PHE A 168 18.05 6.65 -14.17
C PHE A 168 16.97 7.18 -13.24
N GLU A 169 15.75 6.72 -13.43
CA GLU A 169 14.63 7.01 -12.55
C GLU A 169 14.18 5.75 -11.84
N PHE A 170 14.01 5.87 -10.53
CA PHE A 170 13.59 4.79 -9.66
C PHE A 170 12.30 5.16 -8.95
N LEU A 171 11.30 4.28 -9.03
CA LEU A 171 10.20 4.26 -8.10
C LEU A 171 10.66 3.50 -6.86
N VAL A 172 10.74 4.20 -5.74
CA VAL A 172 11.21 3.68 -4.45
C VAL A 172 10.07 3.76 -3.46
N ASP A 173 9.58 2.60 -3.01
CA ASP A 173 8.61 2.53 -1.92
C ASP A 173 9.37 2.46 -0.60
N ILE A 174 9.07 3.41 0.29
CA ILE A 174 9.70 3.52 1.60
C ILE A 174 8.67 3.52 2.72
N GLU A 175 8.98 2.82 3.80
CA GLU A 175 8.20 2.79 5.02
C GLU A 175 8.61 3.96 5.93
N VAL A 176 7.66 4.81 6.29
CA VAL A 176 7.82 6.04 7.06
C VAL A 176 6.75 6.14 8.16
N ARG A 177 7.00 6.95 9.20
CA ARG A 177 6.03 7.14 10.30
C ARG A 177 4.87 8.06 9.90
N ASP A 178 5.19 9.16 9.25
CA ASP A 178 4.25 10.23 8.91
C ASP A 178 4.80 11.09 7.76
N LEU A 179 4.01 12.09 7.36
CA LEU A 179 4.38 13.05 6.32
C LEU A 179 5.65 13.84 6.68
N ALA A 180 5.84 14.21 7.94
CA ALA A 180 7.01 15.00 8.37
C ALA A 180 8.31 14.19 8.22
N HIS A 181 8.29 12.91 8.60
CA HIS A 181 9.40 11.98 8.41
C HIS A 181 9.74 11.81 6.94
N LEU A 182 8.73 11.66 6.08
CA LEU A 182 8.93 11.60 4.63
C LEU A 182 9.60 12.88 4.10
N GLN A 183 9.11 14.06 4.51
CA GLN A 183 9.66 15.34 4.08
C GLN A 183 11.12 15.51 4.48
N ASN A 184 11.52 15.01 5.66
CA ASN A 184 12.92 14.99 6.09
C ASN A 184 13.79 14.13 5.16
N ILE A 185 13.32 12.92 4.80
CA ILE A 185 14.02 12.03 3.86
C ILE A 185 14.14 12.68 2.48
N ILE A 186 13.06 13.28 1.96
CA ILE A 186 13.07 14.00 0.68
C ILE A 186 14.08 15.15 0.72
N GLY A 187 14.09 15.94 1.79
CA GLY A 187 15.06 17.03 1.97
C GLY A 187 16.51 16.54 1.96
N ALA A 188 16.80 15.43 2.65
CA ALA A 188 18.12 14.82 2.66
C ALA A 188 18.54 14.24 1.30
N LEU A 189 17.59 13.70 0.53
CA LEU A 189 17.86 13.21 -0.83
C LEU A 189 18.18 14.36 -1.79
N ARG A 190 17.47 15.50 -1.69
CA ARG A 190 17.66 16.67 -2.58
C ARG A 190 19.05 17.30 -2.49
N VAL A 191 19.73 17.17 -1.36
CA VAL A 191 21.08 17.71 -1.17
C VAL A 191 22.19 16.73 -1.57
N ASN A 192 21.84 15.50 -1.95
CA ASN A 192 22.82 14.51 -2.39
C ASN A 192 23.22 14.76 -3.84
N ALA A 193 24.53 14.86 -4.12
CA ALA A 193 25.05 15.19 -5.44
C ALA A 193 24.71 14.18 -6.55
N SER A 194 24.36 12.93 -6.18
CA SER A 194 23.94 11.89 -7.12
C SER A 194 22.46 11.98 -7.49
N VAL A 195 21.65 12.72 -6.73
CA VAL A 195 20.20 12.89 -6.95
C VAL A 195 19.97 14.19 -7.74
N GLU A 196 19.28 14.06 -8.87
CA GLU A 196 18.86 15.20 -9.70
C GLU A 196 17.51 15.75 -9.21
N SER A 197 16.54 14.86 -8.98
CA SER A 197 15.22 15.21 -8.47
C SER A 197 14.63 14.09 -7.62
N VAL A 198 13.72 14.48 -6.73
CA VAL A 198 12.93 13.56 -5.92
C VAL A 198 11.55 14.14 -5.65
N ASP A 199 10.54 13.37 -6.03
CA ASP A 199 9.14 13.74 -5.92
C ASP A 199 8.34 12.60 -5.29
N ARG A 200 7.34 12.96 -4.48
CA ARG A 200 6.39 11.98 -3.96
C ARG A 200 5.33 11.73 -5.03
N VAL A 201 5.13 10.46 -5.37
CA VAL A 201 4.14 10.05 -6.36
C VAL A 201 2.76 9.99 -5.71
N ARG A 202 1.75 10.65 -6.31
CA ARG A 202 0.37 10.70 -5.81
C ARG A 202 -0.66 10.32 -6.88
N GLY A 203 -0.36 9.28 -7.64
CA GLY A 203 -1.20 8.80 -8.72
C GLY A 203 -0.51 7.66 -9.47
N LEU A 204 -1.28 6.92 -10.27
CA LEU A 204 -0.68 5.93 -11.18
C LEU A 204 -0.06 6.61 -12.40
N GLU A 205 -0.62 7.75 -12.84
CA GLU A 205 -0.19 8.48 -14.04
C GLU A 205 1.11 9.27 -13.81
N ASP A 206 1.34 9.81 -12.61
CA ASP A 206 2.60 10.49 -12.24
C ASP A 206 3.83 9.58 -12.44
N ALA A 207 3.65 8.25 -12.28
CA ALA A 207 4.70 7.26 -12.45
C ALA A 207 5.03 6.96 -13.92
N GLU A 208 4.09 7.19 -14.84
CA GLU A 208 4.24 6.94 -16.28
C GLU A 208 4.58 8.22 -17.06
N ALA A 209 3.99 9.36 -16.70
CA ALA A 209 4.23 10.66 -17.33
C ALA A 209 5.68 11.15 -17.11
N THR A 210 6.26 10.87 -15.94
CA THR A 210 7.66 11.23 -15.68
C THR A 210 8.64 10.31 -16.41
N ALA A 211 8.28 9.04 -16.64
CA ALA A 211 9.11 8.09 -17.38
C ALA A 211 9.20 8.40 -18.90
N ALA A 212 8.33 9.28 -19.41
CA ALA A 212 8.26 9.66 -20.82
C ALA A 212 9.07 10.94 -21.16
N HIS A 213 9.75 11.56 -20.19
CA HIS A 213 10.53 12.80 -20.35
C HIS A 213 12.00 12.67 -19.88
#